data_AF-A0A1W1EC15-F1
#
_entry.id   AF-A0A1W1EC15-F1
#
_cell.length_a   1.000
_cell.length_b   1.000
_cell.length_c   1.000
_cell.angle_alpha   90.00
_cell.angle_beta   90.00
_cell.angle_gamma   90.00
#
_symmetry.space_group_name_H-M   'P 1'
#
loop_
_entity.id
_entity.type
_entity.pdbx_description
1 polymer ?
#
loop_
_entity_poly.entity_id
_entity_poly.type
_entity_poly.pdbx_seq_one_letter_code
_entity_poly.pdbx_strand_id
1 'polypeptide(L)'
;MAILLYLGLDVVLHGYVIGFDFNEIHSTLFGNMETFEEPILIDSLLFQVHIDLFMTIFALLILSSIYIRLHNKTATMKWVLHLLFILGLLAPISLLLAYFWSEIFVTVWIVTFILWHLLAVLISISLFPRLNFR
;
A
#
# COMPACT_ATOMS: atom_id res chain seq x y z
N MET A 1 -15.54 1.20 -8.07
CA MET A 1 -15.22 2.60 -8.44
C MET A 1 -14.45 3.32 -7.34
N ALA A 2 -15.01 3.47 -6.13
CA ALA A 2 -14.33 4.16 -5.01
C ALA A 2 -12.95 3.57 -4.65
N ILE A 3 -12.80 2.24 -4.66
CA ILE A 3 -11.51 1.59 -4.34
C ILE A 3 -10.41 1.95 -5.36
N LEU A 4 -10.75 2.02 -6.66
CA LEU A 4 -9.77 2.40 -7.68
C LEU A 4 -9.33 3.87 -7.52
N LEU A 5 -10.27 4.74 -7.17
CA LEU A 5 -9.96 6.14 -6.87
C LEU A 5 -9.05 6.24 -5.63
N TYR A 6 -9.37 5.49 -4.58
CA TYR A 6 -8.54 5.39 -3.38
C TYR A 6 -7.11 4.94 -3.73
N LEU A 7 -6.95 3.82 -4.45
CA LEU A 7 -5.64 3.29 -4.82
C LEU A 7 -4.81 4.31 -5.64
N GLY A 8 -5.45 5.08 -6.52
CA GLY A 8 -4.75 6.14 -7.26
C GLY A 8 -4.33 7.31 -6.38
N LEU A 9 -5.21 7.76 -5.50
CA LEU A 9 -4.92 8.86 -4.57
C LEU A 9 -3.90 8.47 -3.51
N ASP A 10 -3.88 7.21 -3.08
CA ASP A 10 -2.92 6.67 -2.13
C ASP A 10 -1.48 6.76 -2.67
N VAL A 11 -1.28 6.41 -3.95
CA VAL A 11 0.01 6.59 -4.63
C VAL A 11 0.43 8.06 -4.71
N VAL A 12 -0.51 8.95 -5.05
CA VAL A 12 -0.22 10.39 -5.13
C VAL A 12 0.14 10.97 -3.75
N LEU A 13 -0.57 10.54 -2.70
CA LEU A 13 -0.31 10.97 -1.34
C LEU A 13 1.08 10.54 -0.87
N HIS A 14 1.46 9.28 -1.10
CA HIS A 14 2.79 8.79 -0.73
C HIS A 14 3.91 9.47 -1.51
N GLY A 15 3.69 9.73 -2.80
CA GLY A 15 4.62 10.51 -3.60
C GLY A 15 4.80 11.94 -3.10
N TYR A 16 3.72 12.56 -2.60
CA TYR A 16 3.77 13.91 -2.03
C TYR A 16 4.38 13.96 -0.62
N VAL A 17 4.11 12.97 0.23
CA VAL A 17 4.55 12.96 1.64
C VAL A 17 5.96 12.39 1.80
N ILE A 18 6.31 11.36 1.02
CA ILE A 18 7.55 10.59 1.18
C ILE A 18 8.48 10.76 -0.02
N GLY A 19 7.93 10.71 -1.24
CA GLY A 19 8.69 10.83 -2.49
C GLY A 19 8.32 9.76 -3.51
N PHE A 20 8.68 9.98 -4.77
CA PHE A 20 8.41 9.05 -5.87
C PHE A 20 9.61 8.18 -6.25
N ASP A 21 10.83 8.63 -5.96
CA ASP A 21 12.06 7.88 -6.22
C ASP A 21 12.86 7.60 -4.94
N PHE A 22 13.80 6.66 -5.04
CA PHE A 22 14.57 6.17 -3.91
C PHE A 22 15.34 7.29 -3.19
N ASN A 23 15.89 8.28 -3.94
CA ASN A 23 16.66 9.36 -3.34
C ASN A 23 15.75 10.31 -2.57
N GLU A 24 14.60 10.67 -3.14
CA GLU A 24 13.59 11.48 -2.44
C GLU A 24 13.12 10.77 -1.17
N ILE A 25 12.78 9.49 -1.26
CA ILE A 25 12.33 8.69 -0.10
C ILE A 25 13.43 8.62 0.97
N HIS A 26 14.67 8.39 0.57
CA HIS A 26 15.81 8.35 1.48
C HIS A 26 16.02 9.70 2.17
N SER A 27 16.00 10.80 1.40
CA SER A 27 16.16 12.15 1.93
C SER A 27 15.04 12.50 2.91
N THR A 28 13.79 12.15 2.58
CA THR A 28 12.65 12.39 3.48
C THR A 28 12.74 11.56 4.76
N LEU A 29 13.11 10.28 4.68
CA LEU A 29 13.15 9.40 5.85
C LEU A 29 14.34 9.66 6.78
N PHE A 30 15.53 9.91 6.20
CA PHE A 30 16.79 9.97 6.94
C PHE A 30 17.42 11.37 6.98
N GLY A 31 16.88 12.32 6.23
CA GLY A 31 17.46 13.64 6.02
C GLY A 31 18.64 13.62 5.07
N ASN A 32 19.12 14.81 4.74
CA ASN A 32 20.33 15.00 3.94
C ASN A 32 21.12 16.20 4.45
N MET A 33 22.32 15.94 4.97
CA MET A 33 23.20 16.98 5.52
C MET A 33 23.79 17.90 4.44
N GLU A 34 23.91 17.44 3.20
CA GLU A 34 24.45 18.25 2.10
C GLU A 34 23.44 19.29 1.62
N THR A 35 22.15 18.95 1.65
CA THR A 35 21.04 19.85 1.27
C THR A 35 20.33 20.49 2.46
N PHE A 36 20.78 20.22 3.69
CA PHE A 36 20.18 20.70 4.95
C PHE A 36 18.71 20.27 5.12
N GLU A 37 18.37 19.09 4.60
CA GLU A 37 17.05 18.48 4.77
C GLU A 37 17.00 17.70 6.08
N GLU A 38 16.04 18.01 6.92
CA GLU A 38 15.80 17.28 8.16
C GLU A 38 15.00 16.00 7.89
N PRO A 39 15.28 14.90 8.60
CA PRO A 39 14.46 13.70 8.51
C PRO A 39 13.03 13.97 8.95
N ILE A 40 12.09 13.23 8.39
CA ILE A 40 10.69 13.27 8.79
C ILE A 40 10.55 13.06 10.31
N LEU A 41 9.70 13.87 10.93
CA LEU A 41 9.35 13.71 12.34
C LEU A 41 8.69 12.36 12.57
N ILE A 42 9.14 11.66 13.60
CA ILE A 42 8.59 10.35 13.95
C ILE A 42 7.06 10.39 14.16
N ASP A 43 6.53 11.46 14.73
CA ASP A 43 5.10 11.64 14.94
C ASP A 43 4.33 11.70 13.61
N SER A 44 4.91 12.36 12.61
CA SER A 44 4.33 12.45 11.26
C SER A 44 4.37 11.10 10.55
N LEU A 45 5.50 10.38 10.65
CA LEU A 45 5.64 9.04 10.10
C LEU A 45 4.65 8.05 10.74
N LEU A 46 4.55 8.06 12.08
CA LEU A 46 3.67 7.15 12.80
C LEU A 46 2.19 7.42 12.48
N PHE A 47 1.82 8.68 12.33
CA PHE A 47 0.49 9.07 11.89
C PHE A 47 0.18 8.60 10.46
N GLN A 48 1.13 8.78 9.53
CA GLN A 48 1.04 8.28 8.16
C GLN A 48 0.83 6.75 8.16
N VAL A 49 1.73 6.00 8.80
CA VAL A 49 1.66 4.53 8.91
C VAL A 49 0.33 4.07 9.54
N HIS A 50 -0.18 4.81 10.53
CA HIS A 50 -1.48 4.52 11.13
C HIS A 50 -2.64 4.66 10.14
N ILE A 51 -2.68 5.76 9.39
CA ILE A 51 -3.68 5.99 8.34
C ILE A 51 -3.57 4.89 7.28
N ASP A 52 -2.36 4.57 6.83
CA ASP A 52 -2.11 3.57 5.81
C ASP A 52 -2.59 2.18 6.24
N LEU A 53 -2.29 1.79 7.48
CA LEU A 53 -2.79 0.54 8.06
C LEU A 53 -4.31 0.51 8.08
N PHE A 54 -4.95 1.59 8.55
CA PHE A 54 -6.40 1.67 8.65
C PHE A 54 -7.07 1.59 7.27
N MET A 55 -6.61 2.40 6.32
CA MET A 55 -7.16 2.46 4.96
C MET A 55 -6.90 1.17 4.19
N THR A 56 -5.72 0.56 4.35
CA THR A 56 -5.38 -0.72 3.73
C THR A 56 -6.24 -1.85 4.26
N ILE A 57 -6.45 -1.94 5.59
CA ILE A 57 -7.37 -2.93 6.18
C ILE A 57 -8.79 -2.72 5.65
N PHE A 58 -9.25 -1.48 5.53
CA PHE A 58 -10.58 -1.19 5.01
C PHE A 58 -10.73 -1.62 3.54
N ALA A 59 -9.74 -1.28 2.69
CA ALA A 59 -9.71 -1.71 1.30
C ALA A 59 -9.66 -3.24 1.17
N LEU A 60 -8.83 -3.90 1.98
CA LEU A 60 -8.72 -5.35 2.08
C LEU A 60 -10.06 -6.00 2.41
N LEU A 61 -10.76 -5.51 3.41
CA LEU A 61 -12.04 -6.05 3.86
C LEU A 61 -13.11 -5.92 2.76
N ILE A 62 -13.20 -4.75 2.12
CA ILE A 62 -14.17 -4.52 1.04
C ILE A 62 -13.85 -5.41 -0.16
N LEU A 63 -12.60 -5.39 -0.65
CA LEU A 63 -12.19 -6.19 -1.80
C LEU A 63 -12.41 -7.68 -1.53
N SER A 64 -12.01 -8.16 -0.36
CA SER A 64 -12.18 -9.57 0.00
C SER A 64 -13.63 -9.97 0.10
N SER A 65 -14.47 -9.16 0.75
CA SER A 65 -15.91 -9.42 0.87
C SER A 65 -16.59 -9.53 -0.50
N ILE A 66 -16.32 -8.58 -1.40
CA ILE A 66 -16.89 -8.57 -2.75
C ILE A 66 -16.34 -9.74 -3.58
N TYR A 67 -15.02 -9.97 -3.52
CA TYR A 67 -14.34 -11.01 -4.30
C TYR A 67 -14.80 -12.41 -3.92
N ILE A 68 -14.93 -12.70 -2.62
CA ILE A 68 -15.47 -13.98 -2.10
C ILE A 68 -16.92 -14.18 -2.54
N ARG A 69 -17.73 -13.11 -2.57
CA ARG A 69 -19.14 -13.21 -2.98
C ARG A 69 -19.31 -13.52 -4.47
N LEU A 70 -18.45 -12.96 -5.32
CA LEU A 70 -18.56 -13.06 -6.79
C LEU A 70 -17.77 -14.22 -7.41
N HIS A 71 -16.88 -14.87 -6.66
CA HIS A 71 -16.09 -15.99 -7.13
C HIS A 71 -16.44 -17.29 -6.41
N ASN A 72 -16.35 -18.40 -7.14
CA ASN A 72 -16.46 -19.73 -6.55
C ASN A 72 -15.33 -19.94 -5.54
N LYS A 73 -15.58 -20.71 -4.48
CA LYS A 73 -14.64 -21.00 -3.37
C LYS A 73 -13.46 -21.89 -3.81
N THR A 74 -12.70 -21.47 -4.82
CA THR A 74 -11.54 -22.18 -5.35
C THR A 74 -10.30 -21.93 -4.48
N ALA A 75 -9.33 -22.85 -4.53
CA ALA A 75 -8.06 -22.68 -3.83
C ALA A 75 -7.30 -21.43 -4.31
N THR A 76 -7.35 -21.12 -5.62
CA THR A 76 -6.74 -19.92 -6.21
C THR A 76 -7.30 -18.64 -5.62
N MET A 77 -8.62 -18.55 -5.40
CA MET A 77 -9.25 -17.38 -4.77
C MET A 77 -8.67 -17.12 -3.38
N LYS A 78 -8.50 -18.17 -2.56
CA LYS A 78 -7.93 -18.05 -1.20
C LYS A 78 -6.49 -17.54 -1.25
N TRP A 79 -5.66 -18.11 -2.13
CA TRP A 79 -4.27 -17.68 -2.28
C TRP A 79 -4.14 -16.22 -2.71
N VAL A 80 -4.96 -15.78 -3.68
CA VAL A 80 -4.98 -14.39 -4.12
C VAL A 80 -5.31 -13.45 -2.96
N LEU A 81 -6.31 -13.80 -2.14
CA LEU A 81 -6.66 -12.98 -0.97
C LEU A 81 -5.57 -12.98 0.09
N HIS A 82 -4.95 -14.12 0.42
CA HIS A 82 -3.86 -14.14 1.39
C HIS A 82 -2.65 -13.33 0.90
N LEU A 83 -2.30 -13.44 -0.38
CA LEU A 83 -1.22 -12.65 -0.97
C LEU A 83 -1.54 -11.15 -0.91
N LEU A 84 -2.79 -10.78 -1.23
CA LEU A 84 -3.32 -9.42 -1.08
C LEU A 84 -3.11 -8.95 0.37
N PHE A 85 -3.63 -9.66 1.36
CA PHE A 85 -3.47 -9.32 2.78
C PHE A 85 -2.01 -9.16 3.21
N ILE A 86 -1.14 -10.10 2.83
CA ILE A 86 0.28 -10.06 3.20
C ILE A 86 0.95 -8.82 2.61
N LEU A 87 0.77 -8.57 1.30
CA LEU A 87 1.39 -7.41 0.65
C LEU A 87 0.87 -6.09 1.21
N GLY A 88 -0.44 -5.98 1.43
CA GLY A 88 -1.06 -4.76 1.94
C GLY A 88 -0.63 -4.41 3.36
N LEU A 89 -0.49 -5.41 4.25
CA LEU A 89 -0.02 -5.17 5.61
C LEU A 89 1.51 -5.00 5.68
N LEU A 90 2.25 -5.69 4.81
CA LEU A 90 3.71 -5.61 4.81
C LEU A 90 4.22 -4.23 4.40
N ALA A 91 3.54 -3.54 3.48
CA ALA A 91 3.93 -2.20 3.04
C ALA A 91 4.06 -1.19 4.21
N PRO A 92 2.99 -0.83 4.96
CA PRO A 92 3.11 0.15 6.05
C PRO A 92 4.05 -0.32 7.18
N ILE A 93 4.13 -1.63 7.45
CA ILE A 93 5.09 -2.18 8.43
C ILE A 93 6.53 -1.97 7.95
N SER A 94 6.82 -2.24 6.69
CA SER A 94 8.16 -2.04 6.12
C SER A 94 8.57 -0.58 6.09
N LEU A 95 7.64 0.36 5.85
CA LEU A 95 7.93 1.79 5.95
C LEU A 95 8.37 2.17 7.38
N LEU A 96 7.66 1.67 8.39
CA LEU A 96 8.03 1.90 9.78
C LEU A 96 9.42 1.30 10.10
N LEU A 97 9.69 0.07 9.64
CA LEU A 97 10.98 -0.58 9.83
C LEU A 97 12.13 0.12 9.10
N ALA A 98 11.85 0.77 7.96
CA ALA A 98 12.84 1.56 7.23
C ALA A 98 13.41 2.68 8.09
N TYR A 99 12.54 3.42 8.77
CA TYR A 99 12.96 4.52 9.64
C TYR A 99 13.78 4.05 10.85
N PHE A 100 13.40 2.93 11.47
CA PHE A 100 14.04 2.49 12.72
C PHE A 100 15.28 1.59 12.53
N TRP A 101 15.41 0.91 11.40
CA TRP A 101 16.34 -0.21 11.30
C TRP A 101 17.32 -0.11 10.14
N SER A 102 16.83 0.02 8.90
CA SER A 102 17.70 -0.03 7.72
C SER A 102 17.00 0.45 6.45
N GLU A 103 17.78 1.12 5.58
CA GLU A 103 17.43 1.46 4.21
C GLU A 103 16.96 0.28 3.35
N ILE A 104 17.34 -0.96 3.67
CA ILE A 104 16.88 -2.16 2.94
C ILE A 104 15.35 -2.24 2.97
N PHE A 105 14.73 -1.81 4.07
CA PHE A 105 13.28 -1.80 4.21
C PHE A 105 12.60 -0.72 3.36
N VAL A 106 13.31 0.32 2.90
CA VAL A 106 12.79 1.25 1.87
C VAL A 106 12.52 0.50 0.58
N THR A 107 13.47 -0.33 0.14
CA THR A 107 13.28 -1.17 -1.05
C THR A 107 12.13 -2.15 -0.88
N VAL A 108 12.03 -2.78 0.30
CA VAL A 108 10.93 -3.69 0.63
C VAL A 108 9.59 -2.94 0.60
N TRP A 109 9.53 -1.74 1.14
CA TRP A 109 8.34 -0.88 1.11
C TRP A 109 7.92 -0.56 -0.31
N ILE A 110 8.83 -0.05 -1.15
CA ILE A 110 8.53 0.28 -2.56
C ILE A 110 7.97 -0.95 -3.29
N VAL A 111 8.65 -2.10 -3.18
CA VAL A 111 8.23 -3.33 -3.87
C VAL A 111 6.87 -3.80 -3.39
N THR A 112 6.66 -3.85 -2.07
CA THR A 112 5.40 -4.35 -1.50
C THR A 112 4.25 -3.39 -1.76
N PHE A 113 4.48 -2.08 -1.69
CA PHE A 113 3.51 -1.03 -2.01
C PHE A 113 3.04 -1.14 -3.46
N ILE A 114 3.95 -1.29 -4.42
CA ILE A 114 3.61 -1.45 -5.84
C ILE A 114 2.86 -2.77 -6.07
N LEU A 115 3.37 -3.89 -5.56
CA LEU A 115 2.74 -5.20 -5.76
C LEU A 115 1.33 -5.28 -5.16
N TRP A 116 1.14 -4.72 -3.97
CA TRP A 116 -0.15 -4.57 -3.32
C TRP A 116 -1.13 -3.80 -4.22
N HIS A 117 -0.74 -2.61 -4.67
CA HIS A 117 -1.57 -1.75 -5.51
C HIS A 117 -1.95 -2.42 -6.84
N LEU A 118 -0.97 -3.01 -7.53
CA LEU A 118 -1.22 -3.72 -8.79
C LEU A 118 -2.21 -4.86 -8.60
N LEU A 119 -2.04 -5.68 -7.56
CA LEU A 119 -2.95 -6.78 -7.28
C LEU A 119 -4.35 -6.29 -6.92
N ALA A 120 -4.46 -5.24 -6.11
CA ALA A 120 -5.75 -4.63 -5.74
C ALA A 120 -6.48 -4.03 -6.96
N VAL A 121 -5.76 -3.41 -7.89
CA VAL A 121 -6.30 -2.92 -9.17
C VAL A 121 -6.78 -4.09 -10.04
N LEU A 122 -5.98 -5.14 -10.21
CA LEU A 122 -6.35 -6.32 -11.00
C LEU A 122 -7.62 -6.98 -10.46
N ILE A 123 -7.70 -7.15 -9.14
CA ILE A 123 -8.90 -7.68 -8.48
C ILE A 123 -10.07 -6.73 -8.72
N SER A 124 -9.90 -5.43 -8.48
CA SER A 124 -10.96 -4.44 -8.70
C SER A 124 -11.51 -4.47 -10.13
N ILE A 125 -10.65 -4.58 -11.14
CA ILE A 125 -11.03 -4.68 -12.56
C ILE A 125 -11.77 -6.00 -12.82
N SER A 126 -11.29 -7.13 -12.28
CA SER A 126 -11.93 -8.44 -12.45
C SER A 126 -13.37 -8.51 -11.92
N LEU A 127 -13.74 -7.59 -11.01
CA LEU A 127 -15.09 -7.50 -10.46
C LEU A 127 -16.07 -6.82 -11.41
N PHE A 128 -15.63 -5.90 -12.29
CA PHE A 128 -16.54 -5.12 -13.16
C PHE A 128 -17.40 -6.00 -14.08
N PRO A 129 -16.86 -7.00 -14.82
CA PRO A 129 -17.68 -7.84 -15.68
C PRO A 129 -18.72 -8.67 -14.91
N ARG A 130 -18.44 -8.99 -13.64
CA ARG A 130 -19.30 -9.80 -12.78
C ARG A 130 -20.33 -8.98 -11.99
N LEU A 131 -20.14 -7.66 -11.93
CA LEU A 131 -21.07 -6.70 -11.32
C LEU A 131 -22.22 -6.30 -12.25
N ASN A 132 -22.24 -6.81 -13.49
CA ASN A 132 -23.33 -6.53 -14.42
C ASN A 132 -24.63 -7.13 -13.87
N PHE A 133 -25.47 -6.23 -13.34
CA PHE A 133 -26.79 -6.50 -12.80
C PHE A 133 -27.62 -7.22 -13.86
N ARG A 134 -28.02 -8.46 -13.55
CA ARG A 134 -29.32 -8.96 -13.99
C ARG A 134 -30.39 -8.31 -13.12
#